data_AF-A0AA37L0M2-F1
#
_entry.id   AF-A0AA37L0M2-F1
#
_cell.length_a   1.000
_cell.length_b   1.000
_cell.length_c   1.000
_cell.angle_alpha   90.00
_cell.angle_beta   90.00
_cell.angle_gamma   90.00
#
_symmetry.space_group_name_H-M   'P 1'
#
loop_
_entity.id
_entity.type
_entity.pdbx_description
1 polymer ?
#
loop_
_entity_poly.entity_id
_entity_poly.type
_entity_poly.pdbx_seq_one_letter_code
_entity_poly.pdbx_strand_id
1 'polypeptide(L)'
;MNFPRFAVNARNLLQTRQNGFRPSNPVNVALAGDNFAGTTLYVHDDMPNDLDWRMLVNVDVWVWADRSVPLSRVIDTTVAISRAMPSGLLLRFMEAGAVHDIDVGSGNHHNGAPEVGIQPEHSFLWLPINVCGSALGYRLKRALCSPTAGGKRKCS
;
A
#
# COMPACT_ATOMS: atom_id res chain seq x y z
N MET A 1 -17.38 22.27 -0.90
CA MET A 1 -16.06 21.65 -1.14
C MET A 1 -15.66 20.92 0.13
N ASN A 2 -15.36 19.63 0.05
CA ASN A 2 -14.85 18.89 1.22
C ASN A 2 -13.34 19.16 1.31
N PHE A 3 -12.86 19.68 2.43
CA PHE A 3 -11.43 19.91 2.61
C PHE A 3 -10.69 18.58 2.70
N PRO A 4 -9.49 18.44 2.10
CA PRO A 4 -8.71 17.21 2.19
C PRO A 4 -8.36 16.93 3.66
N ARG A 5 -8.61 15.69 4.07
CA ARG A 5 -8.32 15.17 5.41
C ARG A 5 -6.95 14.51 5.39
N PHE A 6 -6.16 14.73 6.43
CA PHE A 6 -4.76 14.31 6.47
C PHE A 6 -4.48 13.49 7.73
N ALA A 7 -3.59 12.52 7.62
CA ALA A 7 -2.95 11.88 8.77
C ALA A 7 -2.20 12.92 9.62
N VAL A 8 -1.83 12.57 10.85
CA VAL A 8 -0.94 13.42 11.67
C VAL A 8 0.38 13.63 10.91
N ASN A 9 0.94 14.83 10.97
CA ASN A 9 2.18 15.26 10.29
C ASN A 9 2.12 15.33 8.75
N ALA A 10 1.09 14.78 8.11
CA ALA A 10 0.99 14.74 6.65
C ALA A 10 0.96 16.11 5.98
N ARG A 11 0.25 17.08 6.59
CA ARG A 11 0.21 18.45 6.09
C ARG A 11 1.58 19.13 6.12
N ASN A 12 2.35 18.90 7.19
CA ASN A 12 3.70 19.41 7.31
C ASN A 12 4.61 18.80 6.23
N LEU A 13 4.57 17.47 6.06
CA LEU A 13 5.31 16.80 5.00
C LEU A 13 4.94 17.32 3.60
N LEU A 14 3.64 17.53 3.34
CA LEU A 14 3.21 18.11 2.07
C LEU A 14 3.83 19.49 1.82
N GLN A 15 3.80 20.36 2.83
CA GLN A 15 4.34 21.71 2.74
C GLN A 15 5.85 21.72 2.53
N THR A 16 6.61 20.89 3.26
CA THR A 16 8.07 20.81 3.08
C THR A 16 8.44 20.25 1.72
N ARG A 17 7.70 19.24 1.24
CA ARG A 17 7.89 18.69 -0.12
C ARG A 17 7.61 19.70 -1.22
N GLN A 18 6.61 20.56 -1.05
CA GLN A 18 6.34 21.67 -1.98
C GLN A 18 7.51 22.66 -2.05
N ASN A 19 8.31 22.76 -0.97
CA ASN A 19 9.54 23.55 -0.92
C ASN A 19 10.79 22.77 -1.37
N GLY A 20 10.62 21.61 -2.03
CA GLY A 20 11.71 20.82 -2.59
C GLY A 20 12.34 19.79 -1.65
N PHE A 21 11.85 19.65 -0.41
CA PHE A 21 12.31 18.59 0.48
C PHE A 21 12.04 17.20 -0.11
N ARG A 22 13.04 16.32 -0.04
CA ARG A 22 12.93 14.90 -0.37
C ARG A 22 13.39 14.08 0.84
N PRO A 23 12.53 13.23 1.42
CA PRO A 23 12.95 12.33 2.49
C PRO A 23 14.12 11.46 2.04
N SER A 24 15.18 11.42 2.84
CA SER A 24 16.35 10.55 2.61
C SER A 24 16.16 9.13 3.16
N ASN A 25 15.18 8.95 4.04
CA ASN A 25 14.73 7.67 4.57
C ASN A 25 13.27 7.44 4.17
N PRO A 26 12.79 6.19 4.18
CA PRO A 26 11.39 5.89 3.95
C PRO A 26 10.48 6.66 4.92
N VAL A 27 9.36 7.14 4.39
CA VAL A 27 8.31 7.74 5.22
C VAL A 27 7.51 6.62 5.85
N ASN A 28 7.44 6.63 7.18
CA ASN A 28 6.65 5.68 7.93
C ASN A 28 5.18 6.14 7.95
N VAL A 29 4.25 5.22 7.70
CA VAL A 29 2.82 5.40 7.94
C VAL A 29 2.43 4.43 9.05
N ALA A 30 2.25 4.95 10.26
CA ALA A 30 1.96 4.15 11.44
C ALA A 30 0.45 4.00 11.63
N LEU A 31 -0.06 2.78 11.40
CA LEU A 31 -1.38 2.35 11.85
C LEU A 31 -1.33 1.84 13.31
N ALA A 32 -0.16 1.38 13.75
CA ALA A 32 0.15 1.02 15.12
C ALA A 32 1.63 1.30 15.44
N GLY A 33 1.96 1.29 16.74
CA GLY A 33 3.29 1.61 17.24
C GLY A 33 3.59 3.11 17.27
N ASP A 34 4.72 3.44 17.89
CA ASP A 34 5.20 4.82 18.04
C ASP A 34 6.73 4.88 17.91
N ASN A 35 7.28 6.10 17.99
CA ASN A 35 8.73 6.35 18.07
C ASN A 35 9.57 5.80 16.89
N PHE A 36 8.98 5.74 15.69
CA PHE A 36 9.73 5.39 14.48
C PHE A 36 10.77 6.47 14.15
N ALA A 37 11.96 6.04 13.74
CA ALA A 37 12.99 6.95 13.26
C ALA A 37 12.57 7.60 11.92
N GLY A 38 12.80 8.91 11.80
CA GLY A 38 12.55 9.65 10.56
C GLY A 38 11.17 10.28 10.46
N THR A 39 10.68 10.48 9.23
CA THR A 39 9.38 11.12 8.99
C THR A 39 8.27 10.09 9.17
N THR A 40 7.33 10.38 10.07
CA THR A 40 6.24 9.46 10.41
C THR A 40 4.88 10.14 10.35
N LEU A 41 3.96 9.50 9.64
CA LEU A 41 2.55 9.87 9.53
C LEU A 41 1.74 8.92 10.41
N TYR A 42 1.03 9.45 11.41
CA TYR A 42 0.20 8.62 12.30
C TYR A 42 -1.25 8.62 11.84
N VAL A 43 -1.84 7.43 11.79
CA VAL A 43 -3.24 7.19 11.43
C VAL A 43 -3.93 6.58 12.63
N HIS A 44 -4.64 7.40 13.40
CA HIS A 44 -5.41 6.93 14.56
C HIS A 44 -6.70 6.25 14.13
N ASP A 45 -7.26 5.36 14.96
CA ASP A 45 -8.43 4.54 14.63
C ASP A 45 -9.70 5.34 14.30
N ASP A 46 -9.85 6.54 14.87
CA ASP A 46 -10.97 7.46 14.64
C ASP A 46 -10.85 8.23 13.31
N MET A 47 -9.71 8.13 12.64
CA MET A 47 -9.50 8.77 11.35
C MET A 47 -10.20 8.01 10.21
N PRO A 48 -10.75 8.73 9.23
CA PRO A 48 -11.41 8.15 8.06
C PRO A 48 -10.40 7.46 7.13
N ASN A 49 -10.88 6.59 6.24
CA ASN A 49 -10.01 5.88 5.28
C ASN A 49 -9.67 6.73 4.02
N ASP A 50 -10.36 7.84 3.78
CA ASP A 50 -10.19 8.70 2.60
C ASP A 50 -9.19 9.85 2.81
N LEU A 51 -8.12 9.58 3.56
CA LEU A 51 -7.04 10.53 3.77
C LEU A 51 -6.31 10.85 2.46
N ASP A 52 -5.78 12.06 2.39
CA ASP A 52 -5.02 12.54 1.24
C ASP A 52 -3.55 12.13 1.36
N TRP A 53 -3.09 11.31 0.42
CA TRP A 53 -1.75 10.70 0.39
C TRP A 53 -0.80 11.35 -0.62
N ARG A 54 -1.15 12.49 -1.23
CA ARG A 54 -0.35 13.09 -2.33
C ARG A 54 1.10 13.44 -1.95
N MET A 55 1.36 13.66 -0.67
CA MET A 55 2.70 13.89 -0.12
C MET A 55 3.61 12.66 -0.15
N LEU A 56 3.12 11.49 -0.58
CA LEU A 56 3.90 10.25 -0.70
C LEU A 56 4.35 9.93 -2.13
N VAL A 57 3.95 10.72 -3.14
CA VAL A 57 4.36 10.53 -4.56
C VAL A 57 5.88 10.40 -4.67
N ASN A 58 6.39 9.38 -5.35
CA ASN A 58 7.81 9.17 -5.62
C ASN A 58 8.70 9.25 -4.34
N VAL A 59 8.22 8.69 -3.24
CA VAL A 59 8.96 8.50 -1.98
C VAL A 59 8.79 7.06 -1.54
N ASP A 60 9.82 6.51 -0.88
CA ASP A 60 9.73 5.18 -0.29
C ASP A 60 8.86 5.23 0.97
N VAL A 61 7.93 4.29 1.09
CA VAL A 61 6.93 4.28 2.15
C VAL A 61 6.91 2.94 2.86
N TRP A 62 6.90 2.98 4.19
CA TRP A 62 6.68 1.80 5.04
C TRP A 62 5.40 1.99 5.84
N VAL A 63 4.39 1.17 5.58
CA VAL A 63 3.16 1.10 6.37
C VAL A 63 3.39 0.14 7.53
N TRP A 64 3.28 0.62 8.76
CA TRP A 64 3.48 -0.18 9.97
C TRP A 64 2.13 -0.56 10.58
N ALA A 65 1.98 -1.85 10.90
CA ALA A 65 0.82 -2.40 11.58
C ALA A 65 1.24 -3.51 12.56
N ASP A 66 0.33 -3.86 13.47
CA ASP A 66 0.45 -5.03 14.34
C ASP A 66 -0.90 -5.73 14.46
N ARG A 67 -0.99 -6.75 15.31
CA ARG A 67 -2.21 -7.52 15.55
C ARG A 67 -3.40 -6.73 16.10
N SER A 68 -3.20 -5.51 16.59
CA SER A 68 -4.27 -4.63 17.08
C SER A 68 -5.03 -3.91 15.95
N VAL A 69 -4.43 -3.80 14.76
CA VAL A 69 -5.02 -3.09 13.63
C VAL A 69 -5.92 -4.03 12.83
N PRO A 70 -7.20 -3.68 12.58
CA PRO A 70 -8.07 -4.49 11.74
C PRO A 70 -7.50 -4.68 10.33
N LEU A 71 -7.47 -5.91 9.83
CA LEU A 71 -6.92 -6.24 8.50
C LEU A 71 -7.53 -5.40 7.36
N SER A 72 -8.84 -5.11 7.42
CA SER A 72 -9.49 -4.23 6.45
C SER A 72 -8.90 -2.83 6.44
N ARG A 73 -8.57 -2.26 7.61
CA ARG A 73 -7.94 -0.94 7.73
C ARG A 73 -6.53 -0.94 7.15
N VAL A 74 -5.77 -2.01 7.37
CA VAL A 74 -4.45 -2.21 6.76
C VAL A 74 -4.57 -2.20 5.22
N ILE A 75 -5.43 -3.06 4.68
CA ILE A 75 -5.63 -3.19 3.22
C ILE A 75 -6.10 -1.87 2.61
N ASP A 76 -7.14 -1.25 3.17
CA ASP A 76 -7.72 -0.02 2.65
C ASP A 76 -6.69 1.11 2.63
N THR A 77 -5.90 1.25 3.70
CA THR A 77 -4.85 2.28 3.79
C THR A 77 -3.73 2.02 2.78
N THR A 78 -3.22 0.79 2.70
CA THR A 78 -2.17 0.44 1.75
C THR A 78 -2.62 0.63 0.29
N VAL A 79 -3.87 0.29 -0.05
CA VAL A 79 -4.46 0.54 -1.37
C VAL A 79 -4.62 2.03 -1.64
N ALA A 80 -5.03 2.83 -0.64
CA ALA A 80 -5.15 4.27 -0.80
C ALA A 80 -3.77 4.93 -1.04
N ILE A 81 -2.73 4.46 -0.34
CA ILE A 81 -1.35 4.94 -0.50
C ILE A 81 -0.76 4.53 -1.85
N SER A 82 -0.98 3.29 -2.32
CA SER A 82 -0.42 2.85 -3.60
C SER A 82 -0.92 3.69 -4.78
N ARG A 83 -2.16 4.21 -4.71
CA ARG A 83 -2.71 5.15 -5.70
C ARG A 83 -2.00 6.51 -5.73
N ALA A 84 -1.28 6.88 -4.67
CA ALA A 84 -0.42 8.05 -4.66
C ALA A 84 0.92 7.82 -5.39
N MET A 85 1.18 6.60 -5.89
CA MET A 85 2.39 6.25 -6.65
C MET A 85 3.69 6.56 -5.88
N PRO A 86 3.92 5.92 -4.72
CA PRO A 86 5.22 5.99 -4.06
C PRO A 86 6.32 5.35 -4.92
N SER A 87 7.60 5.65 -4.65
CA SER A 87 8.72 4.99 -5.35
C SER A 87 8.94 3.56 -4.87
N GLY A 88 8.54 3.25 -3.64
CA GLY A 88 8.49 1.92 -3.06
C GLY A 88 7.45 1.88 -1.93
N LEU A 89 6.80 0.74 -1.74
CA LEU A 89 5.78 0.57 -0.70
C LEU A 89 5.95 -0.78 -0.01
N LEU A 90 6.35 -0.76 1.26
CA LEU A 90 6.35 -1.96 2.11
C LEU A 90 5.23 -1.89 3.14
N LEU A 91 4.62 -3.03 3.41
CA LEU A 91 3.77 -3.24 4.58
C LEU A 91 4.57 -4.04 5.61
N ARG A 92 4.74 -3.49 6.81
CA ARG A 92 5.55 -4.02 7.90
C ARG A 92 4.68 -4.42 9.08
N PHE A 93 4.84 -5.65 9.52
CA PHE A 93 4.17 -6.17 10.72
C PHE A 93 5.17 -6.40 11.85
N MET A 94 4.87 -5.84 13.02
CA MET A 94 5.59 -6.15 14.25
C MET A 94 4.84 -7.22 15.03
N GLU A 95 5.45 -8.38 15.22
CA GLU A 95 4.88 -9.47 16.03
C GLU A 95 5.99 -10.13 16.85
N ALA A 96 5.75 -10.32 18.15
CA ALA A 96 6.67 -11.00 19.07
C ALA A 96 8.15 -10.51 19.02
N GLY A 97 8.38 -9.22 18.73
CA GLY A 97 9.72 -8.63 18.62
C GLY A 97 10.42 -8.85 17.28
N ALA A 98 9.75 -9.48 16.31
CA ALA A 98 10.22 -9.60 14.94
C ALA A 98 9.48 -8.63 14.01
N VAL A 99 10.16 -8.23 12.93
CA VAL A 99 9.58 -7.41 11.85
C VAL A 99 9.43 -8.27 10.61
N HIS A 100 8.24 -8.26 10.02
CA HIS A 100 7.90 -8.98 8.80
C HIS A 100 7.51 -7.98 7.72
N ASP A 101 8.18 -8.04 6.56
CA ASP A 101 7.98 -7.11 5.46
C ASP A 101 7.26 -7.78 4.28
N ILE A 102 6.31 -7.06 3.70
CA ILE A 102 5.64 -7.40 2.44
C ILE A 102 5.88 -6.26 1.46
N ASP A 103 6.48 -6.57 0.32
CA ASP A 103 6.61 -5.63 -0.80
C ASP A 103 5.29 -5.51 -1.56
N VAL A 104 4.79 -4.27 -1.69
CA VAL A 104 3.52 -3.94 -2.30
C VAL A 104 3.75 -3.17 -3.60
N GLY A 105 3.92 -3.91 -4.69
CA GLY A 105 3.78 -3.38 -6.05
C GLY A 105 5.07 -3.07 -6.79
N SER A 106 6.22 -3.65 -6.40
CA SER A 106 7.45 -3.52 -7.19
C SER A 106 7.40 -4.32 -8.50
N GLY A 107 7.75 -3.66 -9.61
CA GLY A 107 8.08 -4.29 -10.88
C GLY A 107 9.53 -4.77 -10.88
N ASN A 108 9.78 -5.98 -11.37
CA ASN A 108 11.11 -6.56 -11.59
C ASN A 108 11.44 -6.58 -13.10
N HIS A 109 12.67 -6.22 -13.45
CA HIS A 109 13.18 -6.35 -14.82
C HIS A 109 14.54 -7.04 -14.79
N HIS A 110 14.61 -8.25 -15.34
CA HIS A 110 15.88 -8.91 -15.64
C HIS A 110 16.25 -8.64 -17.10
N ASN A 111 17.42 -8.01 -17.30
CA ASN A 111 17.98 -7.83 -18.63
C ASN A 111 18.13 -9.19 -19.33
N GLY A 112 17.72 -9.27 -20.59
CA GLY A 112 17.97 -10.44 -21.43
C GLY A 112 19.39 -10.48 -21.98
N ALA A 113 19.72 -11.59 -22.65
CA ALA A 113 20.91 -11.77 -23.47
C ALA A 113 20.47 -12.37 -24.84
N PRO A 114 19.92 -11.54 -25.74
CA PRO A 114 19.33 -12.01 -27.00
C PRO A 114 20.31 -12.76 -27.90
N GLU A 115 21.61 -12.46 -27.81
CA GLU A 115 22.70 -13.10 -28.54
C GLU A 115 22.85 -14.60 -28.24
N VAL A 116 22.39 -15.04 -27.06
CA VAL A 116 22.32 -16.46 -26.67
C VAL A 116 20.87 -16.94 -26.53
N GLY A 117 19.92 -16.20 -27.09
CA GLY A 117 18.50 -16.56 -27.13
C GLY A 117 17.74 -16.32 -25.82
N ILE A 118 18.31 -15.60 -24.84
CA ILE A 118 17.65 -15.31 -23.57
C ILE A 118 16.90 -13.98 -23.70
N GLN A 119 15.56 -14.04 -23.67
CA GLN A 119 14.71 -12.85 -23.74
C GLN A 119 14.71 -12.09 -22.40
N PRO A 120 14.56 -10.75 -22.41
CA PRO A 120 14.36 -9.97 -21.18
C PRO A 120 13.11 -10.42 -20.42
N GLU A 121 13.23 -10.57 -19.11
CA GLU A 121 12.11 -10.89 -18.24
C GLU A 121 11.59 -9.61 -17.60
N HIS A 122 10.32 -9.29 -17.87
CA HIS A 122 9.60 -8.26 -17.13
C HIS A 122 8.58 -8.97 -16.24
N SER A 123 8.81 -8.94 -14.94
CA SER A 123 7.88 -9.49 -13.95
C SER A 123 7.36 -8.38 -13.03
N PHE A 124 6.17 -8.54 -12.48
CA PHE A 124 5.71 -7.70 -11.37
C PHE A 124 5.66 -8.60 -10.14
N LEU A 125 6.44 -8.27 -9.11
CA LEU A 125 6.40 -9.02 -7.86
C LEU A 125 5.21 -8.52 -7.06
N TRP A 126 4.14 -9.32 -7.08
CA TRP A 126 3.10 -9.26 -6.05
C TRP A 126 3.02 -10.62 -5.40
N LEU A 127 3.58 -10.77 -4.19
CA LEU A 127 3.34 -11.91 -3.31
C LEU A 127 2.33 -11.44 -2.25
N PRO A 128 1.00 -11.33 -2.52
CA PRO A 128 0.15 -12.14 -3.40
C PRO A 128 -0.72 -11.37 -4.43
N ILE A 129 -0.32 -11.47 -5.70
CA ILE A 129 -0.97 -11.82 -7.00
C ILE A 129 -2.40 -11.33 -7.37
N ASN A 130 -2.46 -10.65 -8.52
CA ASN A 130 -3.67 -10.23 -9.24
C ASN A 130 -4.19 -11.44 -9.99
N VAL A 131 -5.27 -12.01 -9.48
CA VAL A 131 -5.89 -13.20 -10.06
C VAL A 131 -6.85 -12.87 -11.22
N CYS A 132 -7.06 -11.60 -11.59
CA CYS A 132 -7.99 -11.22 -12.66
C CYS A 132 -7.64 -11.91 -14.00
N GLY A 133 -8.63 -12.54 -14.63
CA GLY A 133 -8.49 -13.25 -15.91
C GLY A 133 -8.07 -14.72 -15.81
N SER A 134 -7.65 -15.20 -14.64
CA SER A 134 -7.36 -16.62 -14.42
C SER A 134 -8.60 -17.41 -14.00
N ALA A 135 -8.60 -18.73 -14.23
CA ALA A 135 -9.68 -19.62 -13.75
C ALA A 135 -9.83 -19.57 -12.21
N LEU A 136 -8.73 -19.40 -11.49
CA LEU A 136 -8.72 -19.25 -10.03
C LEU A 136 -9.33 -17.92 -9.59
N GLY A 137 -8.96 -16.80 -10.23
CA GLY A 137 -9.55 -15.50 -9.94
C GLY A 137 -11.02 -15.40 -10.33
N TYR A 138 -11.43 -16.09 -11.40
CA TYR A 138 -12.84 -16.26 -11.74
C TYR A 138 -13.61 -16.98 -10.62
N ARG A 139 -13.07 -18.10 -10.09
CA ARG A 139 -13.67 -18.86 -8.98
C ARG A 139 -13.76 -18.03 -7.68
N LEU A 140 -12.71 -17.27 -7.35
CA LEU A 140 -12.67 -16.40 -6.18
C LEU A 140 -13.66 -15.23 -6.30
N LYS A 141 -13.71 -14.54 -7.45
CA LYS A 141 -14.72 -13.50 -7.74
C LYS A 141 -16.13 -14.07 -7.62
N ARG A 142 -16.39 -15.28 -8.14
CA ARG A 142 -17.70 -15.92 -8.02
C ARG A 142 -18.05 -16.24 -6.58
N ALA A 143 -17.13 -16.74 -5.77
CA ALA A 143 -17.38 -17.05 -4.37
C ALA A 143 -17.69 -15.79 -3.53
N LEU A 144 -17.01 -14.68 -3.83
CA LEU A 144 -17.17 -13.40 -3.12
C LEU A 144 -18.37 -12.57 -3.60
N CYS A 145 -18.79 -12.72 -4.86
CA CYS A 145 -19.95 -12.00 -5.43
C CYS A 145 -21.21 -12.86 -5.52
N SER A 146 -21.14 -14.16 -5.22
CA SER A 146 -22.36 -14.96 -5.07
C SER A 146 -23.06 -14.49 -3.81
N PRO A 147 -24.36 -14.16 -3.87
CA PRO A 147 -25.13 -13.97 -2.65
C PRO A 147 -24.92 -15.22 -1.79
N THR A 148 -24.47 -15.06 -0.56
CA THR A 148 -25.02 -15.93 0.48
C THR A 148 -26.53 -15.91 0.25
N ALA A 149 -27.12 -17.10 0.12
CA ALA A 149 -28.54 -17.25 -0.21
C ALA A 149 -29.37 -16.21 0.55
N GLY A 150 -29.81 -15.14 -0.14
CA GLY A 150 -30.59 -14.04 0.49
C GLY A 150 -30.36 -12.60 0.00
N GLY A 151 -29.19 -12.22 -0.56
CA GLY A 151 -28.89 -10.79 -0.78
C GLY A 151 -28.71 -10.34 -2.23
N LYS A 152 -29.72 -9.74 -2.88
CA LYS A 152 -29.56 -9.08 -4.19
C LYS A 152 -28.84 -7.72 -4.05
N ARG A 153 -27.91 -7.39 -4.96
CA ARG A 153 -27.84 -6.07 -5.61
C ARG A 153 -27.04 -6.08 -6.92
N LYS A 154 -27.48 -5.23 -7.86
CA LYS A 154 -27.02 -5.09 -9.25
C LYS A 154 -25.70 -4.29 -9.32
N CYS A 155 -24.75 -4.77 -10.11
CA CYS A 155 -23.67 -3.94 -10.66
C CYS A 155 -23.97 -3.70 -12.15
N SER A 156 -24.03 -2.43 -12.54
CA SER A 156 -23.82 -1.95 -13.92
C SER A 156 -22.33 -1.91 -14.23
#